data_AF-A0A925GCK6-F1
#
_entry.id   AF-A0A925GCK6-F1
#
_cell.length_a   1.000
_cell.length_b   1.000
_cell.length_c   1.000
_cell.angle_alpha   90.00
_cell.angle_beta   90.00
_cell.angle_gamma   90.00
#
_symmetry.space_group_name_H-M   'P 1'
#
loop_
_entity.id
_entity.type
_entity.pdbx_description
1 polymer ?
#
loop_
_entity_poly.entity_id
_entity_poly.type
_entity_poly.pdbx_seq_one_letter_code
_entity_poly.pdbx_strand_id
1 'polypeptide(L)' 'MADDKSNKGNRDDATIDFNDPSEVEYVASQAGMSSPEFRELMKKAGTNNRIKLMEAAKNWR' A
#
# COMPACT_ATOMS: atom_id res chain seq x y z
N MET A 1 12.80 13.73 -31.69
CA MET A 1 13.45 12.77 -30.78
C MET A 1 12.42 12.35 -29.76
N ALA A 2 11.95 11.12 -29.86
CA ALA A 2 10.92 10.53 -29.00
C ALA A 2 11.57 9.68 -27.91
N ASP A 3 10.88 9.58 -26.78
CA ASP A 3 11.09 8.64 -25.66
C ASP A 3 12.47 8.73 -24.98
N ASP A 4 12.60 9.38 -23.83
CA ASP A 4 12.23 8.73 -22.58
C ASP A 4 11.98 9.78 -21.48
N LYS A 5 10.70 10.00 -21.15
CA LYS A 5 10.28 10.61 -19.87
C LYS A 5 9.92 9.51 -18.86
N SER A 6 10.58 8.36 -18.93
CA SER A 6 10.29 7.21 -18.08
C SER A 6 11.13 7.21 -16.82
N ASN A 7 11.76 8.34 -16.46
CA ASN A 7 12.32 8.52 -15.12
C ASN A 7 11.19 8.91 -14.14
N LYS A 8 10.20 8.03 -13.99
CA LYS A 8 9.38 7.96 -12.76
C LYS A 8 10.05 6.99 -11.77
N GLY A 9 11.37 7.14 -11.61
CA GLY A 9 12.05 6.71 -10.40
C GLY A 9 11.51 7.54 -9.24
N ASN A 10 11.24 6.89 -8.12
CA ASN A 10 10.63 7.43 -6.91
C ASN A 10 9.10 7.53 -6.96
N ARG A 11 8.45 6.39 -7.23
CA ARG A 11 7.12 6.08 -6.66
C ARG A 11 7.25 5.53 -5.22
N ASP A 12 8.26 5.98 -4.49
CA ASP A 12 8.60 5.51 -3.15
C ASP A 12 7.88 6.29 -2.04
N ASP A 13 7.25 7.43 -2.35
CA ASP A 13 6.52 8.26 -1.38
C ASP A 13 5.17 7.68 -0.91
N ALA A 14 4.92 6.39 -1.18
CA ALA A 14 3.67 5.72 -0.85
C ALA A 14 3.89 4.36 -0.20
N THR A 15 5.00 4.15 0.51
CA THR A 15 5.13 3.02 1.43
C THR A 15 4.47 3.36 2.76
N ILE A 16 3.93 2.34 3.42
CA ILE A 16 3.33 2.43 4.76
C ILE A 16 4.38 1.92 5.74
N ASP A 17 4.64 2.66 6.80
CA ASP A 17 5.47 2.15 7.89
C ASP A 17 4.67 1.15 8.75
N PHE A 18 5.20 -0.06 8.90
CA PHE A 18 4.54 -1.12 9.68
C PHE A 18 4.60 -0.88 11.20
N ASN A 19 5.61 -0.12 11.64
CA ASN A 19 5.79 0.23 13.04
C ASN A 19 4.94 1.43 13.45
N ASP A 20 4.44 2.22 12.49
CA ASP A 20 3.48 3.29 12.75
C ASP A 20 2.03 2.76 12.73
N PRO A 21 1.36 2.61 13.89
CA PRO A 21 -0.02 2.14 13.92
C PRO A 21 -0.99 3.13 13.28
N SER A 22 -0.68 4.44 13.28
CA SER A 22 -1.56 5.48 12.74
C SER A 22 -1.64 5.39 11.21
N GLU A 23 -0.53 5.13 10.53
CA GLU A 23 -0.50 4.90 9.08
C GLU A 23 -1.25 3.62 8.70
N VAL A 24 -1.04 2.54 9.45
CA VAL A 24 -1.75 1.27 9.24
C VAL A 24 -3.26 1.46 9.43
N GLU A 25 -3.69 2.15 10.48
CA GLU A 25 -5.10 2.48 10.72
C GLU A 25 -5.69 3.36 9.62
N TYR A 26 -4.95 4.39 9.20
CA TYR A 26 -5.39 5.30 8.16
C TYR A 26 -5.63 4.56 6.84
N VAL A 27 -4.68 3.73 6.40
CA VAL A 27 -4.84 2.99 5.14
C VAL A 27 -5.83 1.85 5.27
N ALA A 28 -5.88 1.15 6.40
CA ALA A 28 -6.91 0.14 6.66
C ALA A 28 -8.32 0.74 6.54
N SER A 29 -8.53 1.93 7.14
CA SER A 29 -9.79 2.66 7.02
C SER A 29 -10.11 3.04 5.56
N GLN A 30 -9.12 3.52 4.80
CA GLN A 30 -9.29 3.81 3.36
C GLN A 30 -9.63 2.57 2.53
N ALA A 31 -9.08 1.43 2.91
CA ALA A 31 -9.38 0.13 2.32
C ALA A 31 -10.72 -0.46 2.80
N GLY A 32 -11.36 0.14 3.80
CA GLY A 32 -12.57 -0.41 4.44
C GLY A 32 -12.31 -1.70 5.22
N MET A 33 -11.06 -1.92 5.65
CA MET A 33 -10.62 -3.07 6.42
C MET A 33 -10.28 -2.68 7.86
N SER A 34 -10.27 -3.67 8.75
CA SER A 34 -9.73 -3.47 10.11
C SER A 34 -8.19 -3.51 10.08
N SER A 35 -7.53 -2.76 10.95
CA SER A 35 -6.06 -2.78 11.12
C SER A 35 -5.43 -4.18 11.22
N PRO A 36 -6.00 -5.15 11.97
CA PRO A 36 -5.50 -6.53 11.97
C PRO A 36 -5.61 -7.22 10.59
N GLU A 37 -6.75 -7.10 9.90
CA GLU A 37 -6.93 -7.68 8.56
C GLU A 37 -5.99 -7.06 7.54
N PHE A 38 -5.80 -5.74 7.61
CA PHE A 38 -4.88 -5.04 6.75
C PHE A 38 -3.42 -5.45 7.01
N ARG A 39 -3.05 -5.75 8.26
CA ARG A 39 -1.74 -6.35 8.61
C ARG A 39 -1.55 -7.75 8.02
N GLU A 40 -2.58 -8.57 8.02
CA GLU A 40 -2.54 -9.88 7.36
C GLU A 40 -2.42 -9.75 5.85
N LEU A 41 -3.16 -8.82 5.26
CA LEU A 41 -3.08 -8.49 3.84
C LEU A 41 -1.68 -8.00 3.46
N MET A 42 -1.07 -7.14 4.28
CA MET A 42 0.32 -6.70 4.11
C MET A 42 1.31 -7.85 4.14
N LYS A 43 1.20 -8.74 5.13
CA LYS A 43 2.06 -9.94 5.22
C LYS A 43 1.90 -10.86 4.01
N LYS A 44 0.66 -11.04 3.54
CA LYS A 44 0.36 -11.91 2.39
C LYS A 44 0.77 -11.29 1.06
N ALA A 45 0.64 -9.98 0.92
CA ALA A 45 1.10 -9.24 -0.26
C ALA A 45 2.63 -9.11 -0.31
N GLY A 46 3.32 -9.25 0.83
CA GLY A 46 4.78 -9.17 0.91
C GLY A 46 5.32 -7.79 0.52
N THR A 47 4.51 -6.74 0.65
CA THR A 47 4.86 -5.39 0.24
C THR A 47 4.26 -4.38 1.21
N ASN A 48 4.99 -3.30 1.45
CA ASN A 48 4.51 -2.18 2.25
C ASN A 48 4.02 -1.03 1.37
N ASN A 49 3.88 -1.25 0.05
CA ASN A 49 3.44 -0.20 -0.86
C ASN A 49 1.93 0.00 -0.73
N ARG A 50 1.51 1.18 -0.28
CA ARG A 50 0.11 1.57 -0.06
C ARG A 50 -0.77 1.31 -1.28
N ILE A 51 -0.29 1.59 -2.48
CA ILE A 51 -1.07 1.40 -3.71
C ILE A 51 -1.33 -0.09 -3.94
N LYS A 52 -0.29 -0.93 -3.83
CA LYS A 52 -0.42 -2.38 -3.99
C LYS A 52 -1.33 -2.98 -2.91
N LEU A 53 -1.25 -2.46 -1.70
CA LEU A 53 -2.08 -2.91 -0.58
C LEU A 53 -3.54 -2.50 -0.75
N MET A 54 -3.81 -1.26 -1.18
CA MET A 54 -5.16 -0.80 -1.52
C MET A 54 -5.75 -1.62 -2.68
N GLU A 55 -4.94 -1.96 -3.68
CA GLU A 55 -5.37 -2.82 -4.79
C GLU A 55 -5.66 -4.26 -4.32
N ALA A 56 -4.76 -4.84 -3.52
CA ALA A 56 -4.96 -6.15 -2.92
C ALA A 56 -6.18 -6.18 -1.99
N ALA A 57 -6.43 -5.11 -1.23
CA ALA A 57 -7.60 -4.96 -0.36
C ALA A 57 -8.90 -4.91 -1.16
N LYS A 58 -8.92 -4.21 -2.30
CA LYS A 58 -10.07 -4.23 -3.22
C LYS A 58 -10.37 -5.63 -3.76
N ASN A 59 -9.33 -6.43 -4.00
CA ASN A 59 -9.45 -7.81 -4.51
C ASN A 59 -9.58 -8.87 -3.39
N TRP A 60 -9.64 -8.45 -2.13
CA TRP A 60 -9.83 -9.34 -0.98
C TRP A 60 -11.30 -9.69 -0.72
N ARG A 61 -12.21 -8.96 -1.36
CA ARG A 61 -13.66 -9.11 -1.27
C ARG A 61 -14.23 -9.80 -2.50
#